data_AF-A0A182HAS0-F1
#
_entry.id   AF-A0A182HAS0-F1
#
_cell.length_a   1.000
_cell.length_b   1.000
_cell.length_c   1.000
_cell.angle_alpha   90.00
_cell.angle_beta   90.00
_cell.angle_gamma   90.00
#
_symmetry.space_group_name_H-M   'P 1'
#
loop_
_entity.id
_entity.type
_entity.pdbx_description
1 polymer ?
#
loop_
_entity_poly.entity_id
_entity_poly.type
_entity_poly.pdbx_seq_one_letter_code
_entity_poly.pdbx_strand_id
1 'polypeptide(L)'
;MTSVMLIEDAANNNNNNSNKIANNELTSDHYLRELTKTFTGIEKPLKNAPTCTTLTDLISALHEAFASDRVNIEFVNHLMLSYQSNPSEWRKFAKFDRFR
;
A
#
# COMPACT_ATOMS: atom_id res chain seq x y z
N MET A 1 18.91 -4.13 -22.12
CA MET A 1 18.14 -2.90 -22.39
C MET A 1 16.85 -3.34 -23.05
N THR A 2 15.77 -3.49 -22.30
CA THR A 2 14.54 -4.04 -22.89
C THR A 2 13.73 -2.89 -23.46
N SER A 3 13.68 -2.86 -24.79
CA SER A 3 13.14 -1.81 -25.66
C SER A 3 11.66 -1.50 -25.44
N VAL A 4 11.36 -0.21 -25.62
CA VAL A 4 10.05 0.32 -26.02
C VAL A 4 9.67 -0.31 -27.37
N MET A 5 8.53 -1.01 -27.45
CA MET A 5 7.88 -1.34 -28.73
C MET A 5 6.57 -0.58 -28.85
N LEU A 6 6.52 0.31 -29.84
CA LEU A 6 5.31 0.81 -30.49
C LEU A 6 4.64 -0.35 -31.24
N ILE A 7 3.31 -0.49 -31.15
CA ILE A 7 2.54 -1.35 -32.05
C ILE A 7 1.28 -0.61 -32.50
N GLU A 8 1.27 -0.32 -33.81
CA GLU A 8 0.17 0.15 -34.65
C GLU A 8 -0.99 -0.84 -34.76
N ASP A 9 -2.14 -0.30 -35.13
CA ASP A 9 -3.42 -0.97 -35.35
C ASP A 9 -3.37 -2.09 -36.40
N ALA A 10 -3.98 -3.24 -36.09
CA ALA A 10 -4.71 -4.08 -37.06
C ALA A 10 -5.56 -5.13 -36.32
N ALA A 11 -6.87 -5.03 -36.46
CA ALA A 11 -7.82 -6.03 -35.96
C ALA A 11 -7.76 -7.33 -36.79
N ASN A 12 -7.62 -8.48 -36.14
CA ASN A 12 -8.28 -9.71 -36.61
C ASN A 12 -8.56 -10.65 -35.44
N ASN A 13 -9.84 -10.97 -35.30
CA ASN A 13 -10.47 -11.77 -34.27
C ASN A 13 -10.29 -13.27 -34.58
N ASN A 14 -9.73 -14.04 -33.65
CA ASN A 14 -10.06 -15.46 -33.56
C ASN A 14 -9.95 -15.98 -32.12
N ASN A 15 -11.07 -16.55 -31.68
CA ASN A 15 -11.40 -17.04 -30.36
C ASN A 15 -10.39 -18.07 -29.82
N ASN A 16 -9.88 -17.81 -28.62
CA ASN A 16 -9.40 -18.79 -27.64
C ASN A 16 -9.48 -18.17 -26.24
N ASN A 17 -10.70 -17.95 -25.73
CA ASN A 17 -10.94 -17.18 -24.51
C ASN A 17 -11.31 -18.02 -23.27
N SER A 18 -10.67 -19.18 -23.08
CA SER A 18 -10.91 -20.00 -21.86
C SER A 18 -9.66 -20.34 -21.04
N ASN A 19 -8.45 -19.92 -21.46
CA ASN A 19 -7.20 -20.19 -20.72
C ASN A 19 -6.34 -18.94 -20.42
N LYS A 20 -6.86 -17.71 -20.66
CA LYS A 20 -6.12 -16.46 -20.37
C LYS A 20 -6.41 -15.86 -18.99
N ILE A 21 -7.47 -16.30 -18.31
CA ILE A 21 -7.92 -15.64 -17.07
C ILE A 21 -7.09 -16.07 -15.85
N ALA A 22 -6.52 -17.29 -15.84
CA ALA A 22 -5.76 -17.82 -14.69
C ALA A 22 -4.30 -17.35 -14.59
N ASN A 23 -3.74 -16.71 -15.63
CA ASN A 23 -2.32 -16.35 -15.68
C ASN A 23 -2.02 -14.88 -15.33
N ASN A 24 -3.05 -14.05 -15.11
CA ASN A 24 -2.86 -12.60 -14.95
C ASN A 24 -2.84 -12.12 -13.48
N GLU A 25 -3.46 -12.86 -12.55
CA GLU A 25 -3.43 -12.53 -11.12
C GLU A 25 -2.07 -12.83 -10.48
N LEU A 26 -1.42 -13.93 -10.87
CA LEU A 26 -0.07 -14.28 -10.40
C LEU A 26 0.98 -13.25 -10.84
N THR A 27 0.79 -12.61 -12.01
CA THR A 27 1.70 -11.59 -12.52
C THR A 27 1.55 -10.24 -11.83
N SER A 28 0.34 -9.86 -11.41
CA SER A 28 0.13 -8.60 -10.69
C SER A 28 0.77 -8.63 -9.30
N ASP A 29 0.58 -9.71 -8.55
CA ASP A 29 1.18 -9.84 -7.22
C ASP A 29 2.71 -9.90 -7.29
N HIS A 30 3.26 -10.66 -8.25
CA HIS A 30 4.70 -10.73 -8.46
C HIS A 30 5.28 -9.37 -8.87
N TYR A 31 4.60 -8.65 -9.77
CA TYR A 31 5.03 -7.32 -10.21
C TYR A 31 5.02 -6.31 -9.06
N LEU A 32 3.95 -6.28 -8.25
CA LEU A 32 3.85 -5.44 -7.07
C LEU A 32 4.94 -5.78 -6.04
N ARG A 33 5.22 -7.07 -5.85
CA ARG A 33 6.28 -7.55 -4.95
C ARG A 33 7.67 -7.08 -5.38
N GLU A 34 7.98 -7.15 -6.68
CA GLU A 34 9.28 -6.70 -7.19
C GLU A 34 9.42 -5.17 -7.14
N LEU A 35 8.36 -4.40 -7.41
CA LEU A 35 8.36 -2.93 -7.25
C LEU A 35 8.60 -2.49 -5.80
N THR A 36 8.12 -3.27 -4.83
CA THR A 36 8.23 -2.94 -3.40
C THR A 36 9.48 -3.54 -2.73
N LYS A 37 10.27 -4.34 -3.45
CA LYS A 37 11.44 -5.07 -2.92
C LYS A 37 12.54 -4.17 -2.38
N THR A 38 12.72 -3.00 -2.98
CA THR A 38 13.74 -2.01 -2.57
C THR A 38 13.16 -0.90 -1.70
N PHE A 39 11.85 -0.89 -1.47
CA PHE A 39 11.22 0.13 -0.64
C PHE A 39 11.51 -0.15 0.83
N THR A 40 12.56 0.49 1.35
CA THR A 40 12.80 0.60 2.78
C THR A 40 12.12 1.87 3.26
N GLY A 41 11.08 1.75 4.10
CA GLY A 41 10.47 2.92 4.74
C GLY A 41 11.51 3.75 5.50
N ILE A 42 11.23 5.03 5.72
CA ILE A 42 12.10 5.88 6.54
C ILE A 42 12.28 5.26 7.93
N GLU A 43 13.52 5.04 8.37
CA GLU A 43 13.83 4.48 9.70
C GLU A 43 13.67 5.49 10.85
N LYS A 44 13.57 6.78 10.51
CA LYS A 44 13.50 7.89 11.46
C LYS A 44 12.34 8.81 11.12
N PRO A 45 11.55 9.26 12.12
CA PRO A 45 10.51 10.26 11.88
C PRO A 45 11.06 11.52 11.19
N LEU A 46 10.27 12.08 10.29
CA LEU A 46 10.52 13.38 9.68
C LEU A 46 10.57 14.45 10.78
N LYS A 47 11.67 15.19 10.85
CA LYS A 47 11.97 16.15 11.94
C LYS A 47 10.96 17.29 12.08
N ASN A 48 10.20 17.60 11.03
CA ASN A 48 9.30 18.76 10.97
C ASN A 48 7.82 18.35 10.79
N ALA A 49 7.51 17.06 10.89
CA ALA A 49 6.18 16.54 10.64
C ALA A 49 5.39 16.36 11.96
N PRO A 50 4.06 16.45 11.92
CA PRO A 50 3.21 16.31 13.10
C PRO A 50 3.42 14.95 13.76
N THR A 51 3.43 14.94 15.10
CA THR A 51 3.49 13.73 15.91
C THR A 51 2.10 13.38 16.41
N CYS A 52 1.66 12.13 16.23
CA CYS A 52 0.38 11.66 16.74
C CYS A 52 0.55 11.09 18.15
N THR A 53 -0.11 11.67 19.15
CA THR A 53 -0.05 11.17 20.54
C THR A 53 -1.19 10.22 20.87
N THR A 54 -2.34 10.38 20.20
CA THR A 54 -3.52 9.52 20.38
C THR A 54 -3.86 8.77 19.08
N LEU A 55 -4.56 7.66 19.23
CA LEU A 55 -5.07 6.86 18.12
C LEU A 55 -6.06 7.66 17.26
N THR A 56 -6.84 8.55 17.86
CA THR A 56 -7.80 9.42 17.14
C THR A 56 -7.07 10.41 16.24
N ASP A 57 -5.97 10.99 16.73
CA ASP A 57 -5.14 11.91 15.95
C ASP A 57 -4.47 11.16 14.79
N LEU A 58 -3.97 9.94 15.04
CA LEU A 58 -3.42 9.09 13.99
C LEU A 58 -4.46 8.78 12.91
N ILE A 59 -5.67 8.37 13.30
CA ILE A 59 -6.75 8.06 12.35
C ILE A 59 -7.09 9.28 11.51
N SER A 60 -7.22 10.45 12.14
CA SER A 60 -7.57 11.70 11.44
C SER A 60 -6.47 12.12 10.45
N ALA A 61 -5.20 12.04 10.87
CA ALA A 61 -4.06 12.34 10.01
C ALA A 61 -3.92 11.35 8.84
N LEU A 62 -4.24 10.07 9.05
CA LEU A 62 -4.30 9.08 7.97
C LEU A 62 -5.44 9.40 7.00
N HIS A 63 -6.64 9.74 7.47
CA HIS A 63 -7.73 10.15 6.58
C HIS A 63 -7.34 11.35 5.70
N GLU A 64 -6.61 12.31 6.24
CA GLU A 64 -6.08 13.46 5.47
C GLU A 64 -4.99 13.02 4.47
N ALA A 65 -4.03 12.18 4.90
CA ALA A 65 -2.96 11.69 4.05
C ALA A 65 -3.46 10.89 2.83
N PHE A 66 -4.61 10.23 2.96
CA PHE A 66 -5.26 9.44 1.92
C PHE A 66 -6.43 10.17 1.23
N ALA A 67 -6.67 11.46 1.53
CA ALA A 67 -7.76 12.23 0.92
C ALA A 67 -7.52 12.54 -0.57
N SER A 68 -6.27 12.47 -1.02
CA SER A 68 -5.86 12.71 -2.41
C SER A 68 -5.61 11.40 -3.15
N ASP A 69 -5.73 11.44 -4.48
CA ASP A 69 -5.41 10.31 -5.38
C ASP A 69 -3.92 9.92 -5.33
N ARG A 70 -3.06 10.83 -4.86
CA ARG A 70 -1.63 10.59 -4.66
C ARG A 70 -1.31 10.52 -3.17
N VAL A 71 -0.76 9.38 -2.75
CA VAL A 71 -0.37 9.12 -1.36
C VAL A 71 1.14 9.23 -1.21
N ASN A 72 1.58 10.00 -0.22
CA ASN A 72 2.98 10.10 0.16
C ASN A 72 3.31 9.00 1.20
N ILE A 73 4.05 7.97 0.77
CA ILE A 73 4.33 6.79 1.61
C ILE A 73 5.29 7.13 2.75
N GLU A 74 6.24 8.04 2.52
CA GLU A 74 7.17 8.54 3.52
C GLU A 74 6.43 9.24 4.67
N PHE A 75 5.42 10.04 4.36
CA PHE A 75 4.60 10.75 5.32
C PHE A 75 3.73 9.78 6.13
N VAL A 76 3.10 8.81 5.47
CA VAL A 76 2.33 7.76 6.16
C VAL A 76 3.21 6.97 7.10
N ASN A 77 4.42 6.59 6.66
CA ASN A 77 5.37 5.88 7.52
C ASN A 77 5.82 6.73 8.72
N HIS A 78 6.04 8.04 8.52
CA HIS A 78 6.30 8.96 9.63
C HIS A 78 5.15 8.99 10.64
N LEU A 79 3.90 9.12 10.18
CA LEU A 79 2.72 9.13 11.07
C LEU A 79 2.67 7.84 11.90
N MET A 80 2.85 6.69 11.24
CA MET A 80 2.86 5.38 11.90
C MET A 80 4.00 5.23 12.92
N LEU A 81 5.20 5.73 12.62
CA LEU A 81 6.35 5.70 13.54
C LEU A 81 6.23 6.71 14.69
N SER A 82 5.56 7.83 14.47
CA SER A 82 5.38 8.88 15.47
C SER A 82 4.37 8.51 16.55
N TYR A 83 3.47 7.57 16.24
CA TYR A 83 2.40 7.18 17.14
C TYR A 83 2.93 6.42 18.37
N GLN A 84 2.75 7.02 19.54
CA GLN A 84 3.01 6.35 20.81
C GLN A 84 1.84 5.42 21.15
N SER A 85 2.03 4.12 20.94
CA SER A 85 0.96 3.15 21.09
C SER A 85 0.42 3.08 22.53
N ASN A 86 -0.89 3.34 22.70
CA ASN A 86 -1.57 3.19 23.99
C ASN A 86 -2.53 1.99 23.97
N PRO A 87 -2.27 0.92 24.75
CA PRO A 87 -3.16 -0.24 24.84
C PRO A 87 -4.62 0.09 25.14
N SER A 88 -4.88 1.14 25.92
CA SER A 88 -6.24 1.53 26.28
C SER A 88 -7.07 1.95 25.07
N GLU A 89 -6.44 2.56 24.06
CA GLU A 89 -7.12 3.11 22.89
C GLU A 89 -7.41 2.04 21.84
N TRP A 90 -6.47 1.10 21.62
CA TRP A 90 -6.62 0.07 20.60
C TRP A 90 -7.22 -1.25 21.10
N ARG A 91 -7.28 -1.48 22.42
CA ARG A 91 -7.80 -2.75 22.99
C ARG A 91 -9.24 -3.07 22.58
N LYS A 92 -10.08 -2.07 22.31
CA LYS A 92 -11.44 -2.29 21.77
C LYS A 92 -11.47 -2.97 20.39
N PHE A 93 -10.38 -2.82 19.63
CA PHE A 93 -10.21 -3.45 18.31
C PHE A 93 -9.46 -4.78 18.39
N ALA A 94 -8.75 -5.06 19.48
CA ALA A 94 -8.01 -6.29 19.69
C ALA A 94 -8.93 -7.46 20.07
N LYS A 95 -9.64 -7.99 19.06
CA LYS A 95 -10.45 -9.20 19.18
C LYS A 95 -9.55 -10.41 18.91
N PHE A 96 -9.17 -11.11 19.98
CA PHE A 96 -8.48 -12.39 19.87
C PHE A 96 -9.51 -13.50 19.73
N ASP A 97 -9.35 -14.35 18.72
CA ASP A 97 -10.11 -15.59 18.62
C ASP A 97 -9.54 -16.61 19.61
N ARG A 98 -10.43 -17.30 20.35
CA ARG A 98 -10.05 -18.27 21.38
C ARG A 98 -9.72 -19.65 20.80
N PHE A 99 -10.10 -19.94 19.56
CA PHE A 99 -9.98 -21.26 18.95
C PHE A 99 -8.95 -21.36 17.82
N ARG A 100 -8.01 -20.41 17.74
CA ARG A 100 -6.87 -20.45 16.82
C ARG A 100 -5.56 -20.68 17.56
#